data_AF-A0A2U2PM69-F1
#
_entry.id   AF-A0A2U2PM69-F1
#
_cell.length_a   1.000
_cell.length_b   1.000
_cell.length_c   1.000
_cell.angle_alpha   90.00
_cell.angle_beta   90.00
_cell.angle_gamma   90.00
#
_symmetry.space_group_name_H-M   'P 1'
#
loop_
_entity.id
_entity.type
_entity.pdbx_description
1 polymer ?
#
loop_
_entity_poly.entity_id
_entity_poly.type
_entity_poly.pdbx_seq_one_letter_code
_entity_poly.pdbx_strand_id
1 'polypeptide(L)'
;MKGLYITSLLIAFFLSSGCGHSGGGGSADDTVAALKKQKNKTDLLITDKSLEVYAKVKGAKEPLKVENKRYPRDIETTYNLLRDSKGRVLYIAEMPFSETSDWFIAYKSYFDTTGTLYSFQRINNFLNNGCTRGAAMENMVKYYDASFKVQDSTYTLTDTYKKPLEKGACKFPYNFPYQVFRTVKEYKESRGVPLSN
;
A
#
# COMPACT_ATOMS: atom_id res chain seq x y z
N MET A 1 -19.34 -86.55 23.62
CA MET A 1 -20.51 -85.66 23.69
C MET A 1 -20.44 -84.69 22.52
N LYS A 2 -21.57 -84.52 21.83
CA LYS A 2 -21.74 -83.75 20.58
C LYS A 2 -21.64 -82.24 20.82
N GLY A 3 -21.23 -81.50 19.80
CA GLY A 3 -21.40 -80.04 19.73
C GLY A 3 -20.82 -79.45 18.45
N LEU A 4 -21.66 -79.36 17.41
CA LEU A 4 -21.41 -78.79 16.09
C LEU A 4 -22.18 -77.47 16.00
N TYR A 5 -21.55 -76.34 15.65
CA TYR A 5 -22.27 -75.17 15.12
C TYR A 5 -21.43 -74.40 14.10
N ILE A 6 -22.08 -74.14 12.96
CA ILE A 6 -21.67 -73.35 11.80
C ILE A 6 -22.18 -71.92 12.00
N THR A 7 -21.39 -70.89 11.66
CA THR A 7 -21.94 -69.61 11.19
C THR A 7 -20.95 -68.91 10.27
N SER A 8 -21.38 -68.73 9.02
CA SER A 8 -20.83 -67.85 8.00
C SER A 8 -21.04 -66.38 8.38
N LEU A 9 -20.13 -65.48 7.99
CA LEU A 9 -20.46 -64.05 7.87
C LEU A 9 -19.78 -63.42 6.65
N LEU A 10 -20.59 -62.64 5.94
CA LEU A 10 -20.37 -62.01 4.64
C LEU A 10 -19.35 -60.86 4.66
N ILE A 11 -18.63 -60.74 3.54
CA ILE A 11 -17.72 -59.64 3.18
C ILE A 11 -18.57 -58.45 2.68
N ALA A 12 -18.41 -57.29 3.31
CA ALA A 12 -18.96 -56.02 2.83
C ALA A 12 -17.89 -55.22 2.06
N PHE A 13 -18.18 -54.91 0.80
CA PHE A 13 -17.41 -53.99 -0.04
C PHE A 13 -17.70 -52.54 0.38
N PHE A 14 -16.68 -51.82 0.85
CA PHE A 14 -16.75 -50.37 1.00
C PHE A 14 -16.32 -49.68 -0.31
N LEU A 15 -17.28 -49.05 -0.98
CA LEU A 15 -17.04 -48.07 -2.03
C LEU A 15 -16.65 -46.75 -1.35
N SER A 16 -15.38 -46.37 -1.43
CA SER A 16 -14.93 -45.03 -1.07
C SER A 16 -15.16 -44.08 -2.26
N SER A 17 -16.29 -43.38 -2.25
CA SER A 17 -16.49 -42.16 -3.04
C SER A 17 -15.54 -41.08 -2.55
N GLY A 18 -14.36 -41.01 -3.17
CA GLY A 18 -13.43 -39.90 -2.98
C GLY A 18 -13.96 -38.64 -3.67
N CYS A 19 -14.73 -37.83 -2.95
CA CYS A 19 -14.93 -36.43 -3.31
C CYS A 19 -13.58 -35.72 -3.18
N GLY A 20 -12.88 -35.58 -4.30
CA GLY A 20 -11.73 -34.69 -4.41
C GLY A 20 -12.16 -33.26 -4.12
N HIS A 21 -11.91 -32.81 -2.90
CA HIS A 21 -11.97 -31.40 -2.51
C HIS A 21 -10.85 -30.68 -3.28
N SER A 22 -11.22 -29.97 -4.35
CA SER A 22 -10.35 -29.03 -5.03
C SER A 22 -10.10 -27.83 -4.13
N GLY A 23 -9.12 -27.96 -3.24
CA GLY A 23 -8.57 -26.85 -2.48
C GLY A 23 -8.01 -25.82 -3.46
N GLY A 24 -8.69 -24.69 -3.60
CA GLY A 24 -8.25 -23.52 -4.36
C GLY A 24 -7.02 -22.90 -3.72
N GLY A 25 -5.85 -23.48 -3.99
CA GLY A 25 -4.56 -22.86 -3.72
C GLY A 25 -4.20 -21.92 -4.87
N GLY A 26 -4.69 -20.69 -4.82
CA GLY A 26 -4.13 -19.62 -5.66
C GLY A 26 -2.65 -19.48 -5.33
N SER A 27 -1.79 -19.49 -6.34
CA SER A 27 -0.34 -19.39 -6.12
C SER A 27 0.02 -18.02 -5.54
N ALA A 28 1.17 -17.91 -4.88
CA ALA A 28 1.68 -16.61 -4.40
C ALA A 28 1.80 -15.58 -5.54
N ASP A 29 2.15 -16.05 -6.74
CA ASP A 29 2.24 -15.23 -7.95
C ASP A 29 0.88 -14.68 -8.39
N ASP A 30 -0.20 -15.47 -8.31
CA ASP A 30 -1.57 -15.02 -8.60
C ASP A 30 -2.01 -13.93 -7.61
N THR A 31 -1.60 -14.07 -6.34
CA THR A 31 -1.90 -13.10 -5.28
C THR A 31 -1.21 -11.77 -5.55
N VAL A 32 0.08 -11.78 -5.89
CA VAL A 32 0.84 -10.56 -6.23
C VAL A 32 0.28 -9.87 -7.48
N ALA A 33 -0.07 -10.65 -8.51
CA ALA A 33 -0.69 -10.12 -9.73
C ALA A 33 -2.02 -9.42 -9.44
N ALA A 34 -2.85 -10.00 -8.55
CA ALA A 34 -4.10 -9.40 -8.12
C ALA A 34 -3.88 -8.06 -7.39
N LEU A 35 -2.91 -8.00 -6.46
CA LEU A 35 -2.55 -6.77 -5.74
C LEU A 35 -2.06 -5.66 -6.68
N LYS A 36 -1.20 -6.00 -7.65
CA LYS A 36 -0.75 -5.06 -8.69
C LYS A 36 -1.91 -4.54 -9.53
N LYS A 37 -2.80 -5.43 -9.98
CA LYS A 37 -4.01 -5.05 -10.73
C LYS A 37 -4.93 -4.14 -9.91
N GLN A 38 -5.10 -4.42 -8.61
CA GLN A 38 -5.89 -3.58 -7.71
C GLN A 38 -5.27 -2.20 -7.55
N LYS A 39 -3.95 -2.10 -7.34
CA LYS A 39 -3.25 -0.81 -7.30
C LYS A 39 -3.45 -0.02 -8.59
N ASN A 40 -3.25 -0.65 -9.75
CA ASN A 40 -3.43 0.02 -11.04
C ASN A 40 -4.87 0.52 -11.22
N LYS A 41 -5.88 -0.26 -10.80
CA LYS A 41 -7.28 0.21 -10.81
C LYS A 41 -7.46 1.45 -9.93
N THR A 42 -6.91 1.47 -8.72
CA THR A 42 -6.96 2.64 -7.84
C THR A 42 -6.25 3.84 -8.46
N ASP A 43 -5.07 3.64 -9.05
CA ASP A 43 -4.30 4.71 -9.71
C ASP A 43 -5.09 5.35 -10.88
N LEU A 44 -5.85 4.56 -11.65
CA LEU A 44 -6.70 5.06 -12.74
C LEU A 44 -7.87 5.93 -12.26
N LEU A 45 -8.27 5.81 -10.99
CA LEU A 45 -9.31 6.66 -10.39
C LEU A 45 -8.75 8.01 -9.93
N ILE A 46 -7.44 8.14 -9.76
CA ILE A 46 -6.80 9.34 -9.23
C ILE A 46 -6.78 10.43 -10.31
N THR A 47 -7.58 11.45 -10.10
CA THR A 47 -7.64 12.70 -10.87
C THR A 47 -7.74 13.90 -9.93
N ASP A 48 -7.40 15.09 -10.41
CA ASP A 48 -7.54 16.34 -9.65
C ASP A 48 -8.94 16.55 -9.03
N LYS A 49 -10.00 16.03 -9.68
CA LYS A 49 -11.39 16.17 -9.24
C LYS A 49 -11.83 15.09 -8.25
N SER A 50 -11.15 13.95 -8.25
CA SER A 50 -11.49 12.81 -7.38
C SER A 50 -10.89 12.92 -5.98
N LEU A 51 -9.92 13.82 -5.79
CA LEU A 51 -9.15 13.91 -4.57
C LEU A 51 -9.70 14.97 -3.63
N GLU A 52 -9.93 14.57 -2.38
CA GLU A 52 -10.05 15.50 -1.26
C GLU A 52 -8.64 15.89 -0.82
N VAL A 53 -8.38 17.19 -0.69
CA VAL A 53 -7.06 17.70 -0.31
C VAL A 53 -7.14 18.31 1.09
N TYR A 54 -6.17 17.99 1.93
CA TYR A 54 -5.99 18.54 3.26
C TYR A 54 -4.57 19.05 3.46
N ALA A 55 -4.41 20.06 4.30
CA ALA A 55 -3.12 20.62 4.65
C ALA A 55 -2.98 20.70 6.17
N LYS A 56 -1.94 20.07 6.70
CA LYS A 56 -1.48 20.25 8.08
C LYS A 56 -0.59 21.49 8.11
N VAL A 57 -0.95 22.46 8.93
CA VAL A 57 -0.18 23.69 9.15
C VAL A 57 0.51 23.67 10.51
N LYS A 58 1.61 24.42 10.63
CA LYS A 58 2.38 24.55 11.88
C LYS A 58 1.47 24.91 13.05
N GLY A 59 1.52 24.12 14.13
CA GLY A 59 0.75 24.34 15.36
C GLY A 59 -0.71 23.91 15.35
N ALA A 60 -1.30 23.57 14.20
CA ALA A 60 -2.68 23.04 14.17
C ALA A 60 -2.72 21.60 14.69
N LYS A 61 -3.78 21.21 15.41
CA LYS A 61 -3.95 19.81 15.85
C LYS A 61 -4.36 18.87 14.72
N GLU A 62 -5.22 19.34 13.82
CA GLU A 62 -5.79 18.54 12.72
C GLU A 62 -5.53 19.21 11.36
N PRO A 63 -5.42 18.44 10.26
CA PRO A 63 -5.31 18.99 8.92
C PRO A 63 -6.58 19.74 8.49
N LEU A 64 -6.40 20.88 7.83
CA LEU A 64 -7.47 21.71 7.29
C LEU A 64 -7.81 21.27 5.86
N LYS A 65 -9.09 21.20 5.51
CA LYS A 65 -9.51 20.91 4.13
C LYS A 65 -9.14 22.07 3.21
N VAL A 66 -8.54 21.75 2.06
CA VAL A 66 -8.19 22.71 1.02
C VAL A 66 -9.35 22.81 0.04
N GLU A 67 -9.98 23.98 -0.01
CA GLU A 67 -11.13 24.26 -0.86
C GLU A 67 -10.72 25.15 -2.04
N ASN A 68 -11.17 24.83 -3.26
CA ASN A 68 -10.88 25.61 -4.47
C ASN A 68 -9.39 25.92 -4.69
N LYS A 69 -8.51 24.96 -4.36
CA LYS A 69 -7.04 25.11 -4.43
C LYS A 69 -6.48 26.26 -3.59
N ARG A 70 -7.22 26.74 -2.59
CA ARG A 70 -6.76 27.77 -1.65
C ARG A 70 -6.04 27.11 -0.49
N TYR A 71 -4.73 26.96 -0.65
CA TYR A 71 -3.87 26.39 0.37
C TYR A 71 -3.64 27.39 1.52
N PRO A 72 -3.64 26.94 2.78
CA PRO A 72 -3.26 27.80 3.90
C PRO A 72 -1.76 28.13 3.85
N ARG A 73 -1.34 29.12 4.64
CA ARG A 73 0.10 29.40 4.86
C ARG A 73 0.68 28.38 5.85
N ASP A 74 2.01 28.33 5.91
CA ASP A 74 2.77 27.57 6.90
C ASP A 74 2.47 26.06 6.91
N ILE A 75 2.35 25.49 5.71
CA ILE A 75 2.09 24.06 5.52
C ILE A 75 3.31 23.23 5.96
N GLU A 76 3.05 22.22 6.76
CA GLU A 76 4.02 21.17 7.10
C GLU A 76 3.86 19.95 6.18
N THR A 77 2.62 19.60 5.84
CA THR A 77 2.31 18.38 5.07
C THR A 77 0.97 18.53 4.37
N THR A 78 0.88 18.07 3.13
CA THR A 78 -0.39 17.92 2.42
C THR A 78 -0.81 16.46 2.34
N TYR A 79 -2.12 16.23 2.34
CA TYR A 79 -2.74 14.93 2.23
C TYR A 79 -3.73 14.93 1.07
N ASN A 80 -3.59 13.99 0.14
CA ASN A 80 -4.55 13.78 -0.94
C ASN A 80 -5.27 12.45 -0.70
N LEU A 81 -6.59 12.48 -0.59
CA LEU A 81 -7.41 11.31 -0.27
C LEU A 81 -8.32 10.98 -1.45
N LEU A 82 -8.40 9.70 -1.79
CA LEU A 82 -9.39 9.17 -2.72
C LEU A 82 -10.39 8.33 -1.94
N ARG A 83 -11.68 8.57 -2.19
CA ARG A 83 -12.78 7.75 -1.66
C ARG A 83 -13.55 7.08 -2.79
N ASP A 84 -14.17 5.95 -2.48
CA ASP A 84 -15.16 5.35 -3.37
C ASP A 84 -16.55 5.98 -3.19
N SER A 85 -17.52 5.50 -3.97
CA SER A 85 -18.91 5.97 -3.92
C SER A 85 -19.64 5.68 -2.61
N LYS A 86 -19.07 4.85 -1.73
CA LYS A 86 -19.58 4.56 -0.38
C LYS A 86 -18.85 5.38 0.70
N GLY A 87 -17.95 6.29 0.32
CA GLY A 87 -17.16 7.11 1.23
C GLY A 87 -15.94 6.41 1.83
N ARG A 88 -15.66 5.17 1.43
CA ARG A 88 -14.52 4.38 1.95
C ARG A 88 -13.22 4.92 1.36
N VAL A 89 -12.19 5.06 2.19
CA VAL A 89 -10.88 5.53 1.75
C VAL A 89 -10.17 4.42 0.97
N LEU A 90 -9.82 4.70 -0.29
CA LEU A 90 -9.05 3.78 -1.14
C LEU A 90 -7.57 4.14 -1.20
N TYR A 91 -7.25 5.43 -1.02
CA TYR A 91 -5.89 5.94 -1.17
C TYR A 91 -5.66 7.19 -0.34
N ILE A 92 -4.45 7.32 0.20
CA ILE A 92 -3.93 8.52 0.86
C ILE A 92 -2.50 8.78 0.35
N ALA A 93 -2.23 9.98 -0.15
CA ALA A 93 -0.87 10.48 -0.38
C ALA A 93 -0.51 11.52 0.69
N GLU A 94 0.56 11.28 1.43
CA GLU A 94 1.17 12.23 2.37
C GLU A 94 2.42 12.83 1.73
N MET A 95 2.46 14.16 1.64
CA MET A 95 3.53 14.90 1.00
C MET A 95 4.04 15.99 1.96
N PRO A 96 5.10 15.71 2.72
CA PRO A 96 5.75 16.73 3.54
C PRO A 96 6.19 17.93 2.69
N PHE A 97 6.03 19.13 3.24
CA PHE A 97 6.41 20.36 2.54
C PHE A 97 7.93 20.52 2.51
N SER A 98 8.45 20.93 1.35
CA SER A 98 9.86 21.20 1.13
C SER A 98 10.06 22.69 0.93
N GLU A 99 10.65 23.36 1.92
CA GLU A 99 10.89 24.81 1.87
C GLU A 99 11.90 25.20 0.78
N THR A 100 12.88 24.34 0.47
CA THR A 100 13.96 24.63 -0.49
C THR A 100 13.70 24.09 -1.89
N SER A 101 12.70 23.23 -2.07
CA SER A 101 12.45 22.49 -3.33
C SER A 101 13.59 21.56 -3.78
N ASP A 102 14.63 21.37 -2.96
CA ASP A 102 15.74 20.44 -3.24
C ASP A 102 15.31 18.98 -3.25
N TRP A 103 14.16 18.71 -2.65
CA TRP A 103 13.60 17.39 -2.51
C TRP A 103 12.08 17.42 -2.58
N PHE A 104 11.53 16.27 -2.96
CA PHE A 104 10.12 15.97 -2.88
C PHE A 104 9.97 14.52 -2.41
N ILE A 105 9.03 14.30 -1.49
CA ILE A 105 8.66 12.97 -1.02
C ILE A 105 7.14 12.84 -1.06
N ALA A 106 6.66 11.70 -1.54
CA ALA A 106 5.28 11.28 -1.40
C ALA A 106 5.20 9.86 -0.83
N TYR A 107 4.46 9.70 0.26
CA TYR A 107 4.09 8.41 0.84
C TYR A 107 2.66 8.09 0.44
N LYS A 108 2.50 7.08 -0.41
CA LYS A 108 1.23 6.66 -0.97
C LYS A 108 0.78 5.37 -0.32
N SER A 109 -0.33 5.42 0.39
CA SER A 109 -0.96 4.27 1.05
C SER A 109 -2.23 3.88 0.29
N TYR A 110 -2.36 2.61 -0.04
CA TYR A 110 -3.49 2.05 -0.79
C TYR A 110 -4.23 1.04 0.09
N PHE A 111 -5.54 1.25 0.22
CA PHE A 111 -6.40 0.48 1.11
C PHE A 111 -7.45 -0.31 0.33
N ASP A 112 -7.73 -1.51 0.79
CA ASP A 112 -8.82 -2.31 0.26
C ASP A 112 -10.17 -1.79 0.79
N THR A 113 -11.26 -2.45 0.38
CA THR A 113 -12.61 -2.06 0.78
C THR A 113 -12.92 -2.25 2.27
N THR A 114 -12.04 -2.91 3.02
CA THR A 114 -12.13 -3.08 4.48
C THR A 114 -11.31 -2.04 5.24
N GLY A 115 -10.57 -1.19 4.52
CA GLY A 115 -9.65 -0.21 5.10
C GLY A 115 -8.29 -0.80 5.49
N THR A 116 -7.93 -1.99 4.99
CA THR A 116 -6.64 -2.64 5.22
C THR A 116 -5.65 -2.26 4.12
N LEU A 117 -4.42 -1.93 4.49
CA LEU A 117 -3.37 -1.57 3.55
C LEU A 117 -2.94 -2.80 2.74
N TYR A 118 -3.01 -2.70 1.42
CA TYR A 118 -2.55 -3.76 0.52
C TYR A 118 -1.33 -3.33 -0.32
N SER A 119 -1.06 -2.02 -0.42
CA SER A 119 0.12 -1.49 -1.10
C SER A 119 0.61 -0.19 -0.46
N PHE A 120 1.93 -0.03 -0.40
CA PHE A 120 2.61 1.20 -0.02
C PHE A 120 3.60 1.60 -1.10
N GLN A 121 3.64 2.89 -1.45
CA GLN A 121 4.62 3.42 -2.38
C GLN A 121 5.28 4.68 -1.82
N ARG A 122 6.61 4.70 -1.81
CA ARG A 122 7.40 5.90 -1.55
C ARG A 122 7.99 6.40 -2.86
N ILE A 123 7.68 7.63 -3.22
CA ILE A 123 8.34 8.37 -4.30
C ILE A 123 9.19 9.43 -3.63
N ASN A 124 10.45 9.53 -4.05
CA ASN A 124 11.37 10.52 -3.54
C ASN A 124 12.24 11.03 -4.69
N ASN A 125 12.42 12.33 -4.81
CA ASN A 125 13.47 12.90 -5.66
C ASN A 125 14.27 13.91 -4.87
N PHE A 126 15.59 13.91 -5.08
CA PHE A 126 16.49 14.72 -4.26
C PHE A 126 17.75 15.15 -4.99
N LEU A 127 18.15 16.39 -4.74
CA LEU A 127 19.45 16.96 -5.09
C LEU A 127 20.50 16.57 -4.03
N ASN A 128 21.73 17.04 -4.21
CA ASN A 128 22.85 16.81 -3.28
C ASN A 128 23.16 15.32 -3.03
N ASN A 129 22.83 14.47 -4.01
CA ASN A 129 22.93 13.00 -3.93
C ASN A 129 24.35 12.48 -4.20
N GLY A 130 25.23 13.27 -4.84
CA GLY A 130 26.62 12.91 -5.10
C GLY A 130 26.85 11.79 -6.14
N CYS A 131 25.79 11.19 -6.69
CA CYS A 131 25.89 10.09 -7.66
C CYS A 131 25.41 10.47 -9.06
N THR A 132 24.79 11.63 -9.25
CA THR A 132 24.46 12.21 -10.55
C THR A 132 24.51 13.75 -10.50
N ARG A 133 24.61 14.39 -11.67
CA ARG A 133 24.57 15.86 -11.79
C ARG A 133 23.18 16.44 -11.53
N GLY A 134 22.13 15.65 -11.75
CA GLY A 134 20.73 16.05 -11.58
C GLY A 134 20.12 15.53 -10.26
N ALA A 135 18.79 15.46 -10.24
CA ALA A 135 18.09 14.80 -9.15
C ALA A 135 18.22 13.27 -9.28
N ALA A 136 18.45 12.62 -8.14
CA ALA A 136 18.21 11.19 -8.01
C ALA A 136 16.71 10.98 -7.79
N MET A 137 16.13 10.02 -8.49
CA MET A 137 14.72 9.66 -8.48
C MET A 137 14.57 8.25 -7.92
N GLU A 138 14.00 8.15 -6.74
CA GLU A 138 13.77 6.93 -6.00
C GLU A 138 12.28 6.59 -6.00
N ASN A 139 11.98 5.32 -6.31
CA ASN A 139 10.64 4.80 -6.21
C ASN A 139 10.68 3.41 -5.56
N MET A 140 9.95 3.25 -4.47
CA MET A 140 9.82 2.00 -3.74
C MET A 140 8.34 1.66 -3.64
N VAL A 141 7.97 0.44 -4.02
CA VAL A 141 6.61 -0.09 -3.91
C VAL A 141 6.68 -1.40 -3.13
N LYS A 142 5.76 -1.60 -2.18
CA LYS A 142 5.57 -2.84 -1.42
C LYS A 142 4.11 -3.25 -1.48
N TYR A 143 3.88 -4.55 -1.65
CA TYR A 143 2.57 -5.19 -1.62
C TYR A 143 2.47 -6.08 -0.40
N TYR A 144 1.32 -6.05 0.28
CA TYR A 144 1.10 -6.76 1.54
C TYR A 144 -0.09 -7.71 1.42
N ASP A 145 -0.04 -8.81 2.15
CA ASP A 145 -1.22 -9.63 2.41
C ASP A 145 -2.03 -9.10 3.60
N ALA A 146 -3.15 -9.75 3.90
CA ALA A 146 -4.03 -9.39 5.01
C ALA A 146 -3.38 -9.53 6.41
N SER A 147 -2.29 -10.31 6.54
CA SER A 147 -1.51 -10.43 7.76
C SER A 147 -0.42 -9.34 7.87
N PHE A 148 -0.38 -8.42 6.92
CA PHE A 148 0.61 -7.36 6.79
C PHE A 148 2.03 -7.86 6.49
N LYS A 149 2.16 -9.07 5.94
CA LYS A 149 3.42 -9.60 5.43
C LYS A 149 3.65 -9.11 4.01
N VAL A 150 4.88 -8.69 3.71
CA VAL A 150 5.28 -8.27 2.36
C VAL A 150 5.24 -9.49 1.42
N GLN A 151 4.47 -9.39 0.36
CA GLN A 151 4.36 -10.39 -0.71
C GLN A 151 5.30 -10.09 -1.87
N ASP A 152 5.48 -8.81 -2.19
CA ASP A 152 6.37 -8.35 -3.24
C ASP A 152 6.86 -6.92 -2.95
N SER A 153 8.03 -6.58 -3.49
CA SER A 153 8.53 -5.21 -3.45
C SER A 153 9.37 -4.88 -4.67
N THR A 154 9.26 -3.65 -5.14
CA THR A 154 10.09 -3.12 -6.22
C THR A 154 10.80 -1.87 -5.73
N TYR A 155 12.08 -1.75 -6.07
CA TYR A 155 12.91 -0.57 -5.78
C TYR A 155 13.62 -0.13 -7.05
N THR A 156 13.51 1.15 -7.39
CA THR A 156 14.25 1.76 -8.49
C THR A 156 14.91 3.05 -8.03
N LEU A 157 16.13 3.28 -8.49
CA LEU A 157 16.87 4.51 -8.31
C LEU A 157 17.46 4.92 -9.66
N THR A 158 17.07 6.08 -10.17
CA THR A 158 17.52 6.58 -11.47
C THR A 158 17.91 8.05 -11.40
N ASP A 159 18.61 8.55 -12.42
CA ASP A 159 18.73 9.99 -12.63
C ASP A 159 17.47 10.58 -13.31
N THR A 160 17.48 11.89 -13.54
CA THR A 160 16.41 12.63 -14.25
C THR A 160 16.17 12.14 -15.68
N TYR A 161 17.12 11.43 -16.29
CA TYR A 161 17.02 10.84 -17.64
C TYR A 161 16.68 9.35 -17.60
N LYS A 162 16.25 8.83 -16.45
CA LYS A 162 15.89 7.43 -16.20
C LYS A 162 17.07 6.45 -16.33
N LYS A 163 18.31 6.93 -16.26
CA LYS A 163 19.47 6.04 -16.19
C LYS A 163 19.57 5.46 -14.78
N PRO A 164 19.73 4.13 -14.62
CA PRO A 164 19.90 3.52 -13.30
C PRO A 164 21.09 4.11 -12.55
N LEU A 165 20.94 4.26 -11.23
CA LEU A 165 22.01 4.71 -10.32
C LEU A 165 22.32 3.61 -9.31
N GLU A 166 23.59 3.49 -8.96
CA GLU A 166 24.03 2.58 -7.91
C GLU A 166 23.75 3.17 -6.52
N LYS A 167 22.91 2.49 -5.74
CA LYS A 167 22.50 2.97 -4.41
C LYS A 167 23.68 3.27 -3.48
N GLY A 168 24.72 2.42 -3.50
CA GLY A 168 25.91 2.58 -2.65
C GLY A 168 26.77 3.79 -2.99
N ALA A 169 26.66 4.32 -4.21
CA ALA A 169 27.35 5.54 -4.64
C ALA A 169 26.60 6.83 -4.26
N CYS A 170 25.32 6.72 -3.89
CA CYS A 170 24.47 7.87 -3.57
C CYS A 170 24.45 8.20 -2.08
N LYS A 171 24.42 9.50 -1.78
CA LYS A 171 24.04 10.05 -0.48
C LYS A 171 22.54 10.27 -0.44
N PHE A 172 21.91 10.05 0.71
CA PHE A 172 20.46 10.22 0.90
C PHE A 172 20.19 11.33 1.94
N PRO A 173 20.39 12.61 1.57
CA PRO A 173 20.27 13.73 2.52
C PRO A 173 18.86 13.89 3.11
N TYR A 174 17.82 13.39 2.42
CA TYR A 174 16.42 13.52 2.84
C TYR A 174 15.78 12.14 3.09
N ASN A 175 16.46 11.30 3.87
CA ASN A 175 15.95 9.99 4.29
C ASN A 175 15.25 10.07 5.65
N PHE A 176 14.15 10.82 5.71
CA PHE A 176 13.37 10.95 6.94
C PHE A 176 12.69 9.62 7.31
N PRO A 177 12.62 9.28 8.61
CA PRO A 177 11.85 8.12 9.05
C PRO A 177 10.37 8.31 8.69
N TYR A 178 9.74 7.22 8.25
CA TYR A 178 8.31 7.20 7.94
C TYR A 178 7.67 5.96 8.53
N GLN A 179 6.39 6.07 8.85
CA GLN A 179 5.58 4.98 9.37
C GLN A 179 4.62 4.50 8.30
N VAL A 180 4.46 3.19 8.19
CA VAL A 180 3.45 2.57 7.34
C VAL A 180 2.33 2.07 8.27
N PHE A 181 1.12 2.56 8.04
CA PHE A 181 -0.06 2.21 8.83
C PHE A 181 -0.79 1.03 8.19
N ARG A 182 -1.18 0.04 8.98
CA ARG A 182 -1.84 -1.19 8.50
C ARG A 182 -3.28 -0.93 8.08
N THR A 183 -3.92 0.05 8.71
CA THR A 183 -5.33 0.36 8.48
C THR A 183 -5.57 1.86 8.34
N VAL A 184 -6.67 2.22 7.70
CA VAL A 184 -7.20 3.59 7.66
C VAL A 184 -7.41 4.14 9.07
N LYS A 185 -7.85 3.28 10.01
CA LYS A 185 -8.05 3.66 11.41
C LYS A 185 -6.74 4.08 12.09
N GLU A 186 -5.69 3.26 11.99
CA GLU A 186 -4.36 3.59 12.53
C GLU A 186 -3.82 4.89 11.92
N TYR A 187 -4.04 5.09 10.61
CA TYR A 187 -3.64 6.31 9.91
C TYR A 187 -4.34 7.53 10.50
N LYS A 188 -5.68 7.47 10.67
CA LYS A 188 -6.50 8.53 11.27
C LYS A 188 -6.02 8.89 12.66
N GLU A 189 -5.82 7.89 13.52
CA GLU A 189 -5.39 8.07 14.91
C GLU A 189 -4.01 8.74 14.99
N SER A 190 -3.12 8.43 14.05
CA SER A 190 -1.75 8.94 14.05
C SER A 190 -1.57 10.30 13.39
N ARG A 191 -2.36 10.61 12.35
CA ARG A 191 -2.23 11.85 11.56
C ARG A 191 -3.33 12.87 11.81
N GLY A 192 -4.43 12.48 12.44
CA GLY A 192 -5.59 13.35 12.68
C GLY A 192 -6.33 13.76 11.40
N VAL A 193 -6.05 13.10 10.26
CA VAL A 193 -6.75 13.38 8.99
C VAL A 193 -8.22 12.95 9.16
N PRO A 194 -9.21 13.76 8.74
CA PRO A 194 -10.62 13.43 8.88
C PRO A 194 -11.03 12.31 7.90
N LEU A 195 -10.75 11.07 8.30
CA LEU A 195 -11.19 9.87 7.60
C LEU A 195 -12.57 9.49 8.19
N SER A 196 -13.66 9.74 7.45
CA SER A 196 -14.99 9.24 7.85
C SER A 196 -14.95 7.72 8.01
N ASN A 197 -15.69 7.21 9.00
CA ASN A 197 -15.87 5.76 9.20
C ASN A 197 -16.79 5.20 8.12
#